data_AF-A0A2D7MFN0-F1
#
_entry.id   AF-A0A2D7MFN0-F1
#
_cell.length_a   1.000
_cell.length_b   1.000
_cell.length_c   1.000
_cell.angle_alpha   90.00
_cell.angle_beta   90.00
_cell.angle_gamma   90.00
#
_symmetry.space_group_name_H-M   'P 1'
#
loop_
_entity.id
_entity.type
_entity.pdbx_description
1 polymer ?
#
loop_
_entity_poly.entity_id
_entity_poly.type
_entity_poly.pdbx_seq_one_letter_code
_entity_poly.pdbx_strand_id
1 'polypeptide(L)'
;MLSQEIEKNNSEKLNDINFNLFLKGRKEQAMRQLHYNNYFYEEVNLKDEEINQYLKLSRRSVQLDYINLPGLDMVKKVQYLISENITLDSIYQALWEGNTPQKNIKWLDRESDQILDVMFKNDLKVGQIIGPLETGDSSFLMMQITGWIDQPPITESQKELNRNDVIEKLKEKNANKTHSDWVKSLMSNKSITFNKDIFKIYSKYAGDYYLKKEEDKKEAINDVIWDQVENIDQKEIIDLDKENILDLESTLFSYNGNDWSIKKLHEELRSHPLVFRKKKMGKSQFPSQLRLAIADFIRNKEITSECYELGIDKNWVVESNVEMWRDAFLSQNYMGAGNQSEEEKLNLYNPIVDSLQSIYSSEIKINIDAFENIELSSTDMMVTQSGVPYPIMVPSFPILTDDSKLNYGEEMEKINR
;
A
#
# COMPACT_ATOMS: atom_id res chain seq x y z
N MET A 1 -10.07 -27.63 0.57
CA MET A 1 -10.93 -28.72 1.08
C MET A 1 -12.26 -28.19 1.60
N LEU A 2 -12.30 -27.47 2.73
CA LEU A 2 -13.57 -26.97 3.30
C LEU A 2 -14.29 -26.00 2.36
N SER A 3 -13.56 -25.03 1.79
CA SER A 3 -14.07 -24.10 0.77
C SER A 3 -14.66 -24.85 -0.44
N GLN A 4 -13.95 -25.84 -0.96
CA GLN A 4 -14.40 -26.68 -2.08
C GLN A 4 -15.72 -27.42 -1.78
N GLU A 5 -15.90 -27.93 -0.56
CA GLU A 5 -17.18 -28.54 -0.17
C GLU A 5 -18.31 -27.52 -0.04
N ILE A 6 -18.01 -26.32 0.46
CA ILE A 6 -18.99 -25.23 0.51
C ILE A 6 -19.42 -24.85 -0.91
N GLU A 7 -18.48 -24.80 -1.85
CA GLU A 7 -18.77 -24.53 -3.26
C GLU A 7 -19.63 -25.60 -3.91
N LYS A 8 -19.35 -26.89 -3.64
CA LYS A 8 -20.16 -28.00 -4.13
C LYS A 8 -21.59 -27.97 -3.59
N ASN A 9 -21.79 -27.52 -2.35
CA ASN A 9 -23.05 -27.69 -1.62
C ASN A 9 -23.90 -26.41 -1.49
N ASN A 10 -23.38 -25.19 -1.76
CA ASN A 10 -24.09 -23.93 -1.50
C ASN A 10 -23.84 -22.83 -2.57
N SER A 11 -24.38 -23.00 -3.77
CA SER A 11 -24.23 -22.04 -4.89
C SER A 11 -24.84 -20.65 -4.65
N GLU A 12 -25.84 -20.51 -3.77
CA GLU A 12 -26.50 -19.22 -3.53
C GLU A 12 -25.66 -18.24 -2.69
N LYS A 13 -24.83 -18.74 -1.76
CA LYS A 13 -23.93 -17.89 -0.94
C LYS A 13 -22.70 -17.38 -1.70
N LEU A 14 -22.38 -17.98 -2.86
CA LEU A 14 -21.27 -17.59 -3.74
C LEU A 14 -21.59 -16.43 -4.70
N ASN A 15 -22.88 -16.12 -4.86
CA ASN A 15 -23.36 -15.10 -5.80
C ASN A 15 -23.59 -13.72 -5.15
N ASP A 16 -22.86 -13.42 -4.06
CA ASP A 16 -22.84 -12.05 -3.55
C ASP A 16 -22.07 -11.15 -4.54
N ILE A 17 -22.80 -10.20 -5.13
CA ILE A 17 -22.27 -9.22 -6.09
C ILE A 17 -21.15 -8.40 -5.44
N ASN A 18 -21.30 -8.05 -4.16
CA ASN A 18 -20.31 -7.27 -3.43
C ASN A 18 -19.00 -8.06 -3.28
N PHE A 19 -19.10 -9.33 -2.87
CA PHE A 19 -17.93 -10.20 -2.75
C PHE A 19 -17.21 -10.43 -4.10
N ASN A 20 -17.96 -10.62 -5.18
CA ASN A 20 -17.37 -10.77 -6.51
C ASN A 20 -16.65 -9.49 -6.97
N LEU A 21 -17.17 -8.30 -6.64
CA LEU A 21 -16.50 -7.02 -6.92
C LEU A 21 -15.25 -6.84 -6.05
N PHE A 22 -15.27 -7.29 -4.80
CA PHE A 22 -14.09 -7.34 -3.94
C PHE A 22 -12.99 -8.23 -4.54
N LEU A 23 -13.33 -9.47 -4.94
CA LEU A 23 -12.36 -10.38 -5.58
C LEU A 23 -11.82 -9.82 -6.89
N LYS A 24 -12.65 -9.15 -7.70
CA LYS A 24 -12.19 -8.43 -8.89
C LYS A 24 -11.16 -7.37 -8.52
N GLY A 25 -11.42 -6.56 -7.50
CA GLY A 25 -10.49 -5.54 -7.03
C GLY A 25 -9.16 -6.11 -6.54
N ARG A 26 -9.19 -7.22 -5.79
CA ARG A 26 -8.01 -7.97 -5.35
C ARG A 26 -7.21 -8.51 -6.55
N LYS A 27 -7.89 -9.13 -7.51
CA LYS A 27 -7.29 -9.63 -8.76
C LYS A 27 -6.55 -8.51 -9.48
N GLU A 28 -7.21 -7.38 -9.71
CA GLU A 28 -6.63 -6.25 -10.44
C GLU A 28 -5.47 -5.60 -9.68
N GLN A 29 -5.51 -5.57 -8.34
CA GLN A 29 -4.35 -5.15 -7.55
C GLN A 29 -3.16 -6.10 -7.66
N ALA A 30 -3.39 -7.42 -7.55
CA ALA A 30 -2.36 -8.44 -7.69
C ALA A 30 -1.72 -8.40 -9.08
N MET A 31 -2.51 -8.21 -10.14
CA MET A 31 -2.00 -8.01 -11.50
C MET A 31 -1.04 -6.83 -11.60
N ARG A 32 -1.41 -5.66 -11.04
CA ARG A 32 -0.54 -4.46 -11.08
C ARG A 32 0.76 -4.67 -10.30
N GLN A 33 0.69 -5.37 -9.16
CA GLN A 33 1.89 -5.73 -8.38
C GLN A 33 2.80 -6.68 -9.16
N LEU A 34 2.24 -7.72 -9.78
CA LEU A 34 3.01 -8.67 -10.58
C LEU A 34 3.59 -8.03 -11.85
N HIS A 35 2.83 -7.14 -12.49
CA HIS A 35 3.30 -6.32 -13.61
C HIS A 35 4.50 -5.46 -13.20
N TYR A 36 4.38 -4.73 -12.08
CA TYR A 36 5.48 -3.95 -11.53
C TYR A 36 6.72 -4.81 -11.29
N ASN A 37 6.54 -5.97 -10.64
CA ASN A 37 7.63 -6.88 -10.33
C ASN A 37 8.35 -7.36 -11.61
N ASN A 38 7.59 -7.92 -12.55
CA ASN A 38 8.17 -8.61 -13.70
C ASN A 38 8.77 -7.65 -14.74
N TYR A 39 8.16 -6.49 -14.97
CA TYR A 39 8.56 -5.59 -16.05
C TYR A 39 9.43 -4.40 -15.60
N PHE A 40 9.55 -4.17 -14.29
CA PHE A 40 10.31 -3.04 -13.77
C PHE A 40 11.30 -3.43 -12.69
N TYR A 41 10.90 -4.23 -11.70
CA TYR A 41 11.78 -4.62 -10.59
C TYR A 41 12.82 -5.66 -10.99
N GLU A 42 12.40 -6.76 -11.63
CA GLU A 42 13.31 -7.83 -12.07
C GLU A 42 14.21 -7.40 -13.24
N GLU A 43 13.73 -6.48 -14.07
CA GLU A 43 14.49 -5.94 -15.21
C GLU A 43 15.61 -4.96 -14.78
N VAL A 44 15.72 -4.61 -13.49
CA VAL A 44 16.82 -3.75 -13.02
C VAL A 44 18.13 -4.52 -13.00
N ASN A 45 19.02 -4.15 -13.92
CA ASN A 45 20.41 -4.59 -13.91
C ASN A 45 21.31 -3.54 -13.24
N LEU A 46 21.82 -3.86 -12.04
CA LEU A 46 22.74 -3.01 -11.29
C LEU A 46 24.19 -3.33 -11.64
N LYS A 47 24.99 -2.30 -11.86
CA LYS A 47 26.44 -2.45 -12.07
C LYS A 47 27.17 -2.58 -10.74
N ASP A 48 28.21 -3.39 -10.69
CA ASP A 48 29.02 -3.56 -9.48
C ASP A 48 29.64 -2.24 -9.01
N GLU A 49 30.01 -1.33 -9.92
CA GLU A 49 30.52 -0.01 -9.54
C GLU A 49 29.49 0.83 -8.78
N GLU A 50 28.22 0.75 -9.19
CA GLU A 50 27.11 1.46 -8.55
C GLU A 50 26.84 0.88 -7.16
N ILE A 51 26.75 -0.45 -7.04
CA ILE A 51 26.58 -1.14 -5.75
C ILE A 51 27.73 -0.76 -4.80
N ASN A 52 28.98 -0.79 -5.29
CA ASN A 52 30.15 -0.45 -4.49
C ASN A 52 30.18 1.03 -4.06
N GLN A 53 29.63 1.94 -4.87
CA GLN A 53 29.47 3.34 -4.49
C GLN A 53 28.46 3.46 -3.34
N TYR A 54 27.27 2.87 -3.47
CA TYR A 54 26.23 2.98 -2.45
C TYR A 54 26.53 2.17 -1.19
N LEU A 55 27.31 1.09 -1.27
CA LEU A 55 27.86 0.38 -0.11
C LEU A 55 28.77 1.26 0.76
N LYS A 56 29.41 2.29 0.18
CA LYS A 56 30.18 3.27 0.95
C LYS A 56 29.25 4.29 1.61
N LEU A 57 28.21 4.74 0.89
CA LEU A 57 27.23 5.70 1.39
C LEU A 57 26.30 5.10 2.45
N SER A 58 25.96 3.81 2.37
CA SER A 58 25.05 3.13 3.32
C SER A 58 25.60 3.07 4.75
N ARG A 59 26.92 3.19 4.89
CA ARG A 59 27.62 3.25 6.18
C ARG A 59 27.45 4.60 6.87
N ARG A 60 27.06 5.64 6.13
CA ARG A 60 27.02 7.01 6.63
C ARG A 60 25.66 7.33 7.25
N SER A 61 25.70 7.91 8.43
CA SER A 61 24.57 8.58 9.07
C SER A 61 24.85 10.08 9.08
N VAL A 62 24.11 10.85 8.28
CA VAL A 62 24.21 12.31 8.21
C VAL A 62 23.45 12.93 9.37
N GLN A 63 24.08 13.86 10.08
CA GLN A 63 23.50 14.61 11.18
C GLN A 63 23.11 16.00 10.68
N LEU A 64 21.90 16.42 10.99
CA LEU A 64 21.39 17.72 10.56
C LEU A 64 20.50 18.36 11.61
N ASP A 65 20.49 19.69 11.58
CA ASP A 65 19.46 20.53 12.18
C ASP A 65 18.43 20.88 11.10
N TYR A 66 17.15 20.99 11.45
CA TYR A 66 16.13 21.32 10.46
C TYR A 66 15.03 22.23 10.99
N ILE A 67 14.43 22.97 10.06
CA ILE A 67 13.26 23.80 10.32
C ILE A 67 12.18 23.52 9.27
N ASN A 68 10.92 23.51 9.70
CA ASN A 68 9.77 23.35 8.82
C ASN A 68 9.05 24.70 8.68
N LEU A 69 8.94 25.19 7.45
CA LEU A 69 8.39 26.49 7.13
C LEU A 69 6.99 26.36 6.52
N PRO A 70 5.97 27.08 7.03
CA PRO A 70 4.57 26.86 6.64
C PRO A 70 4.21 27.38 5.23
N GLY A 71 5.12 28.07 4.54
CA GLY A 71 4.86 28.59 3.19
C GLY A 71 5.99 29.43 2.61
N LEU A 72 5.85 29.78 1.32
CA LEU A 72 6.88 30.49 0.54
C LEU A 72 7.26 31.86 1.11
N ASP A 73 6.33 32.57 1.76
CA ASP A 73 6.63 33.88 2.34
C ASP A 73 7.59 33.75 3.54
N MET A 74 7.43 32.70 4.35
CA MET A 74 8.38 32.39 5.43
C MET A 74 9.73 31.93 4.86
N VAL A 75 9.71 31.13 3.80
CA VAL A 75 10.92 30.71 3.08
C VAL A 75 11.74 31.92 2.65
N LYS A 76 11.12 32.90 1.98
CA LYS A 76 11.81 34.13 1.52
C LYS A 76 12.43 34.92 2.68
N LYS A 77 11.70 35.06 3.80
CA LYS A 77 12.21 35.75 5.00
C LYS A 77 13.43 35.03 5.57
N VAL A 78 13.35 33.71 5.71
CA VAL A 78 14.45 32.93 6.26
C VAL A 78 15.66 32.94 5.33
N GLN A 79 15.47 32.82 4.01
CA GLN A 79 16.55 32.95 3.02
C GLN A 79 17.25 34.30 3.11
N TYR A 80 16.49 35.39 3.31
CA TYR A 80 17.06 36.72 3.55
C TYR A 80 17.92 36.76 4.83
N LEU A 81 17.44 36.20 5.94
CA LEU A 81 18.21 36.16 7.19
C LEU A 81 19.50 35.34 7.03
N ILE A 82 19.43 34.22 6.30
CA ILE A 82 20.61 33.41 5.96
C ILE A 82 21.60 34.20 5.11
N SER A 83 21.15 35.01 4.14
CA SER A 83 22.06 35.87 3.35
C SER A 83 22.75 36.95 4.17
N GLU A 84 22.16 37.34 5.31
CA GLU A 84 22.76 38.24 6.30
C GLU A 84 23.66 37.51 7.32
N ASN A 85 24.08 36.26 7.02
CA ASN A 85 24.88 35.39 7.88
C ASN A 85 24.24 35.04 9.24
N ILE A 86 22.91 35.10 9.35
CA ILE A 86 22.20 34.62 10.54
C ILE A 86 22.08 33.10 10.46
N THR A 87 22.45 32.41 11.54
CA THR A 87 22.44 30.94 11.58
C THR A 87 21.02 30.38 11.64
N LEU A 88 20.84 29.14 11.15
CA LEU A 88 19.54 28.47 11.17
C LEU A 88 19.02 28.29 12.60
N ASP A 89 19.92 28.05 13.56
CA ASP A 89 19.59 27.92 14.98
C ASP A 89 19.07 29.23 15.58
N SER A 90 19.74 30.35 15.29
CA SER A 90 19.27 31.67 15.73
C SER A 90 17.92 32.03 15.12
N ILE A 91 17.70 31.66 13.85
CA ILE A 91 16.41 31.84 13.17
C ILE A 91 15.32 30.98 13.84
N TYR A 92 15.64 29.74 14.19
CA TYR A 92 14.70 28.85 14.87
C TYR A 92 14.28 29.42 16.22
N GLN A 93 15.24 29.80 17.06
CA GLN A 93 14.98 30.36 18.40
C GLN A 93 14.19 31.67 18.37
N ALA A 94 14.28 32.44 17.28
CA ALA A 94 13.49 33.66 17.11
C ALA A 94 12.03 33.39 16.70
N LEU A 95 11.75 32.24 16.07
CA LEU A 95 10.44 31.88 15.54
C LEU A 95 9.68 30.88 16.41
N TRP A 96 10.41 30.04 17.14
CA TRP A 96 9.88 28.95 17.95
C TRP A 96 10.61 28.84 19.28
N GLU A 97 9.94 28.25 20.27
CA GLU A 97 10.53 27.97 21.58
C GLU A 97 11.33 26.65 21.55
N GLY A 98 12.46 26.62 22.25
CA GLY A 98 13.29 25.43 22.42
C GLY A 98 14.51 25.37 21.51
N ASN A 99 15.16 24.21 21.48
CA ASN A 99 16.34 23.96 20.67
C ASN A 99 15.95 23.58 19.24
N THR A 100 16.81 23.91 18.28
CA THR A 100 16.59 23.52 16.89
C THR A 100 16.46 22.00 16.76
N PRO A 101 15.41 21.49 16.10
CA PRO A 101 15.19 20.06 15.91
C PRO A 101 16.36 19.41 15.17
N GLN A 102 16.80 18.27 15.69
CA GLN A 102 17.90 17.49 15.11
C GLN A 102 17.40 16.17 14.57
N LYS A 103 18.04 15.69 13.50
CA LYS A 103 17.74 14.39 12.89
C LYS A 103 19.01 13.73 12.38
N ASN A 104 19.05 12.41 12.48
CA ASN A 104 20.03 11.57 11.81
C ASN A 104 19.35 10.88 10.63
N ILE A 105 19.95 10.94 9.44
CA ILE A 105 19.45 10.29 8.24
C ILE A 105 20.51 9.33 7.73
N LYS A 106 20.14 8.07 7.51
CA LYS A 106 20.91 7.06 6.81
C LYS A 106 20.40 6.89 5.39
N TRP A 107 21.26 6.42 4.50
CA TRP A 107 20.86 6.23 3.11
C TRP A 107 19.75 5.18 2.97
N LEU A 108 19.71 4.18 3.86
CA LEU A 108 18.68 3.14 3.89
C LEU A 108 17.34 3.61 4.49
N ASP A 109 17.26 4.79 5.12
CA ASP A 109 16.02 5.27 5.75
C ASP A 109 14.90 5.54 4.75
N ARG A 110 13.65 5.47 5.23
CA ARG A 110 12.43 5.76 4.47
C ARG A 110 12.17 7.27 4.36
N GLU A 111 13.07 7.99 3.70
CA GLU A 111 12.93 9.41 3.34
C GLU A 111 12.59 9.55 1.85
N SER A 112 12.19 10.75 1.42
CA SER A 112 11.98 10.99 -0.02
C SER A 112 13.30 10.91 -0.78
N ASP A 113 13.25 10.43 -2.04
CA ASP A 113 14.43 10.36 -2.90
C ASP A 113 15.11 11.73 -3.04
N GLN A 114 14.34 12.82 -3.05
CA GLN A 114 14.90 14.18 -3.07
C GLN A 114 15.76 14.49 -1.84
N ILE A 115 15.33 14.06 -0.65
CA ILE A 115 16.11 14.25 0.58
C ILE A 115 17.36 13.36 0.51
N LEU A 116 17.21 12.08 0.18
CA LEU A 116 18.32 11.13 0.12
C LEU A 116 19.36 11.54 -0.94
N ASP A 117 18.93 11.95 -2.12
CA ASP A 117 19.81 12.38 -3.21
C ASP A 117 20.62 13.63 -2.87
N VAL A 118 20.08 14.52 -2.04
CA VAL A 118 20.84 15.70 -1.58
C VAL A 118 21.73 15.35 -0.38
N MET A 119 21.27 14.48 0.52
CA MET A 119 22.00 14.09 1.73
C MET A 119 23.18 13.15 1.48
N PHE A 120 23.17 12.41 0.37
CA PHE A 120 24.23 11.44 0.06
C PHE A 120 24.99 11.79 -1.22
N LYS A 121 25.09 13.10 -1.54
CA LYS A 121 26.02 13.61 -2.56
C LYS A 121 27.47 13.42 -2.10
N ASN A 122 28.40 13.38 -3.06
CA ASN A 122 29.81 13.17 -2.76
C ASN A 122 30.51 14.42 -2.14
N ASP A 123 29.84 15.57 -2.05
CA ASP A 123 30.44 16.88 -1.70
C ASP A 123 29.76 17.64 -0.54
N LEU A 124 29.06 16.96 0.37
CA LEU A 124 28.46 17.61 1.54
C LEU A 124 29.49 18.30 2.44
N LYS A 125 29.14 19.49 2.93
CA LYS A 125 29.96 20.28 3.85
C LYS A 125 29.22 20.55 5.15
N VAL A 126 29.93 20.47 6.26
CA VAL A 126 29.41 20.93 7.56
C VAL A 126 29.08 22.43 7.47
N GLY A 127 27.93 22.81 8.01
CA GLY A 127 27.37 24.16 7.93
C GLY A 127 26.58 24.45 6.66
N GLN A 128 26.61 23.56 5.64
CA GLN A 128 25.84 23.72 4.42
C GLN A 128 24.33 23.69 4.73
N ILE A 129 23.60 24.66 4.18
CA ILE A 129 22.14 24.69 4.24
C ILE A 129 21.57 24.11 2.94
N ILE A 130 20.66 23.17 3.07
CA ILE A 130 19.94 22.47 2.01
C ILE A 130 18.45 22.84 2.10
N GLY A 131 17.84 23.04 0.94
CA GLY A 131 16.44 23.45 0.79
C GLY A 131 16.32 24.88 0.26
N PRO A 132 15.10 25.43 0.22
CA PRO A 132 13.85 24.83 0.68
C PRO A 132 13.43 23.61 -0.16
N LEU A 133 13.13 22.50 0.50
CA LEU A 133 12.51 21.33 -0.12
C LEU A 133 11.01 21.34 0.19
N GLU A 134 10.17 21.32 -0.83
CA GLU A 134 8.72 21.24 -0.63
C GLU A 134 8.37 19.89 0.01
N THR A 135 7.57 19.94 1.07
CA THR A 135 6.98 18.75 1.68
C THR A 135 5.57 18.55 1.12
N GLY A 136 5.02 17.34 1.24
CA GLY A 136 3.69 16.99 0.69
C GLY A 136 2.51 17.83 1.22
N ASP A 137 2.74 18.71 2.20
CA ASP A 137 1.73 19.53 2.87
C ASP A 137 1.81 21.02 2.51
N SER A 138 2.51 21.37 1.41
CA SER A 138 2.80 22.77 1.02
C SER A 138 3.63 23.53 2.05
N SER A 139 4.28 22.82 2.97
CA SER A 139 5.32 23.35 3.85
C SER A 139 6.70 23.10 3.21
N PHE A 140 7.73 23.73 3.74
CA PHE A 140 9.08 23.67 3.19
C PHE A 140 10.07 23.27 4.27
N LEU A 141 10.90 22.28 3.98
CA LEU A 141 11.97 21.83 4.84
C LEU A 141 13.27 22.54 4.46
N MET A 142 13.94 23.13 5.45
CA MET A 142 15.34 23.53 5.32
C MET A 142 16.18 22.84 6.37
N MET A 143 17.38 22.42 5.98
CA MET A 143 18.24 21.56 6.77
C MET A 143 19.65 22.13 6.76
N GLN A 144 20.32 22.17 7.91
CA GLN A 144 21.72 22.50 8.02
C GLN A 144 22.50 21.26 8.42
N ILE A 145 23.56 20.94 7.68
CA ILE A 145 24.42 19.80 7.98
C ILE A 145 25.29 20.12 9.18
N THR A 146 25.18 19.34 10.25
CA THR A 146 25.99 19.50 11.46
C THR A 146 27.16 18.53 11.50
N GLY A 147 27.05 17.39 10.81
CA GLY A 147 28.12 16.39 10.74
C GLY A 147 27.66 15.09 10.10
N TRP A 148 28.49 14.06 10.20
CA TRP A 148 28.11 12.68 9.85
C TRP A 148 29.01 11.68 10.58
N ILE A 149 28.50 10.46 10.73
CA ILE A 149 29.22 9.34 11.34
C ILE A 149 29.23 8.18 10.35
N ASP A 150 30.39 7.57 10.12
CA ASP A 150 30.53 6.37 9.30
C ASP A 150 30.57 5.13 10.21
N GLN A 151 29.63 4.20 10.00
CA GLN A 151 29.44 2.96 10.76
C GLN A 151 29.57 1.75 9.81
N PRO A 152 30.80 1.27 9.55
CA PRO A 152 30.99 0.10 8.69
C PRO A 152 30.48 -1.19 9.37
N PRO A 153 29.87 -2.14 8.61
CA PRO A 153 29.54 -3.46 9.13
C PRO A 153 30.81 -4.22 9.54
N ILE A 154 30.74 -4.94 10.67
CA ILE A 154 31.91 -5.61 11.28
C ILE A 154 31.92 -7.10 10.94
N THR A 155 30.79 -7.80 11.14
CA THR A 155 30.69 -9.24 10.90
C THR A 155 30.38 -9.55 9.42
N GLU A 156 30.63 -10.79 8.98
CA GLU A 156 30.31 -11.18 7.60
C GLU A 156 28.79 -11.14 7.34
N SER A 157 27.99 -11.63 8.29
CA SER A 157 26.53 -11.52 8.23
C SER A 157 26.04 -10.07 8.10
N GLN A 158 26.66 -9.11 8.80
CA GLN A 158 26.32 -7.70 8.67
C GLN A 158 26.70 -7.13 7.30
N LYS A 159 27.81 -7.59 6.70
CA LYS A 159 28.21 -7.16 5.36
C LYS A 159 27.25 -7.70 4.30
N GLU A 160 26.85 -8.96 4.41
CA GLU A 160 25.88 -9.60 3.52
C GLU A 160 24.52 -8.90 3.61
N LEU A 161 24.00 -8.69 4.82
CA LEU A 161 22.75 -7.96 5.04
C LEU A 161 22.81 -6.54 4.45
N ASN A 162 23.84 -5.75 4.78
CA ASN A 162 23.99 -4.41 4.23
C ASN A 162 24.13 -4.40 2.69
N ARG A 163 24.77 -5.42 2.10
CA ARG A 163 24.84 -5.55 0.64
C ARG A 163 23.47 -5.86 0.04
N ASN A 164 22.71 -6.76 0.65
CA ASN A 164 21.36 -7.10 0.20
C ASN A 164 20.42 -5.90 0.31
N ASP A 165 20.42 -5.19 1.43
CA ASP A 165 19.61 -3.97 1.63
C ASP A 165 19.95 -2.88 0.61
N VAL A 166 21.24 -2.72 0.28
CA VAL A 166 21.67 -1.76 -0.75
C VAL A 166 21.18 -2.16 -2.14
N ILE A 167 21.30 -3.44 -2.49
CA ILE A 167 20.82 -3.95 -3.77
C ILE A 167 19.30 -3.79 -3.89
N GLU A 168 18.56 -4.17 -2.86
CA GLU A 168 17.10 -4.08 -2.83
C GLU A 168 16.65 -2.62 -2.99
N LYS A 169 17.23 -1.69 -2.21
CA LYS A 169 16.89 -0.27 -2.31
C LYS A 169 17.24 0.34 -3.66
N LEU A 170 18.37 -0.04 -4.26
CA LEU A 170 18.75 0.42 -5.60
C LEU A 170 17.82 -0.15 -6.68
N LYS A 171 17.46 -1.44 -6.58
CA LYS A 171 16.46 -2.05 -7.46
C LYS A 171 15.13 -1.33 -7.37
N GLU A 172 14.61 -1.12 -6.16
CA GLU A 172 13.36 -0.42 -5.94
C GLU A 172 13.39 0.99 -6.50
N LYS A 173 14.45 1.76 -6.22
CA LYS A 173 14.62 3.13 -6.73
C LYS A 173 14.63 3.19 -8.26
N ASN A 174 15.41 2.33 -8.91
CA ASN A 174 15.52 2.30 -10.36
C ASN A 174 14.23 1.81 -11.02
N ALA A 175 13.60 0.78 -10.45
CA ALA A 175 12.31 0.27 -10.92
C ALA A 175 11.21 1.32 -10.81
N ASN A 176 11.10 2.00 -9.66
CA ASN A 176 10.12 3.08 -9.44
C ASN A 176 10.29 4.23 -10.44
N LYS A 177 11.54 4.58 -10.77
CA LYS A 177 11.82 5.62 -11.77
C LYS A 177 11.32 5.19 -13.16
N THR A 178 11.74 4.01 -13.63
CA THR A 178 11.34 3.48 -14.94
C THR A 178 9.83 3.26 -15.04
N HIS A 179 9.21 2.74 -13.98
CA HIS A 179 7.76 2.59 -13.88
C HIS A 179 7.04 3.94 -13.94
N SER A 180 7.55 4.96 -13.23
CA SER A 180 6.97 6.31 -13.29
C SER A 180 7.06 6.93 -14.69
N ASP A 181 8.17 6.72 -15.39
CA ASP A 181 8.35 7.18 -16.78
C ASP A 181 7.40 6.43 -17.75
N TRP A 182 7.24 5.12 -17.57
CA TRP A 182 6.27 4.33 -18.32
C TRP A 182 4.83 4.79 -18.06
N VAL A 183 4.43 4.97 -16.80
CA VAL A 183 3.11 5.50 -16.45
C VAL A 183 2.90 6.89 -17.04
N LYS A 184 3.91 7.76 -17.01
CA LYS A 184 3.84 9.10 -17.62
C LYS A 184 3.60 9.01 -19.12
N SER A 185 4.26 8.08 -19.81
CA SER A 185 4.02 7.79 -21.24
C SER A 185 2.61 7.26 -21.47
N LEU A 186 2.17 6.28 -20.67
CA LEU A 186 0.83 5.71 -20.73
C LEU A 186 -0.26 6.77 -20.58
N MET A 187 0.00 7.81 -19.77
CA MET A 187 -0.93 8.88 -19.44
C MET A 187 -0.78 10.16 -20.29
N SER A 188 0.20 10.26 -21.19
CA SER A 188 0.63 11.55 -21.76
C SER A 188 -0.43 12.30 -22.58
N ASN A 189 -1.36 11.57 -23.18
CA ASN A 189 -2.43 12.14 -24.03
C ASN A 189 -3.82 12.01 -23.39
N LYS A 190 -3.87 11.62 -22.11
CA LYS A 190 -5.09 11.36 -21.37
C LYS A 190 -5.41 12.56 -20.49
N SER A 191 -6.67 12.99 -20.47
CA SER A 191 -7.09 14.15 -19.68
C SER A 191 -8.40 13.92 -18.95
N ILE A 192 -8.49 14.49 -17.75
CA ILE A 192 -9.69 14.49 -16.91
C ILE A 192 -10.16 15.94 -16.78
N THR A 193 -11.40 16.22 -17.16
CA THR A 193 -12.03 17.54 -16.99
C THR A 193 -13.18 17.42 -16.01
N PHE A 194 -13.05 18.05 -14.84
CA PHE A 194 -14.09 18.03 -13.81
C PHE A 194 -15.17 19.05 -14.11
N ASN A 195 -16.44 18.65 -13.94
CA ASN A 195 -17.55 19.59 -13.90
C ASN A 195 -17.45 20.39 -12.60
N LYS A 196 -17.07 21.67 -12.69
CA LYS A 196 -16.73 22.50 -11.52
C LYS A 196 -17.89 22.61 -10.52
N ASP A 197 -19.12 22.76 -11.00
CA ASP A 197 -20.28 23.00 -10.14
C ASP A 197 -20.72 21.70 -9.46
N ILE A 198 -20.84 20.61 -10.24
CA ILE A 198 -21.17 19.28 -9.71
C ILE A 198 -20.09 18.78 -8.77
N PHE A 199 -18.80 18.91 -9.13
CA PHE A 199 -17.68 18.48 -8.30
C PHE A 199 -17.60 19.25 -6.97
N LYS A 200 -17.90 20.56 -6.98
CA LYS A 200 -17.91 21.36 -5.76
C LYS A 200 -18.95 20.84 -4.76
N ILE A 201 -20.15 20.51 -5.23
CA ILE A 201 -21.21 19.96 -4.37
C ILE A 201 -20.80 18.55 -3.93
N TYR A 202 -20.43 17.66 -4.88
CA TYR A 202 -20.02 16.29 -4.61
C TYR A 202 -18.91 16.20 -3.56
N SER A 203 -17.84 17.00 -3.72
CA SER A 203 -16.69 16.99 -2.81
C SER A 203 -17.03 17.42 -1.38
N LYS A 204 -18.04 18.28 -1.19
CA LYS A 204 -18.51 18.67 0.14
C LYS A 204 -19.10 17.47 0.88
N TYR A 205 -20.02 16.75 0.23
CA TYR A 205 -20.72 15.60 0.84
C TYR A 205 -19.82 14.37 0.97
N ALA A 206 -18.97 14.13 -0.04
CA ALA A 206 -17.92 13.13 0.09
C ALA A 206 -16.98 13.44 1.25
N GLY A 207 -16.68 14.72 1.49
CA GLY A 207 -15.87 15.15 2.63
C GLY A 207 -16.49 14.74 3.97
N ASP A 208 -17.80 14.88 4.14
CA ASP A 208 -18.48 14.48 5.38
C ASP A 208 -18.44 12.95 5.60
N TYR A 209 -18.47 12.15 4.53
CA TYR A 209 -18.32 10.69 4.59
C TYR A 209 -16.88 10.25 4.90
N TYR A 210 -15.88 10.80 4.20
CA TYR A 210 -14.48 10.37 4.33
C TYR A 210 -13.75 10.99 5.54
N LEU A 211 -14.22 12.13 6.06
CA LEU A 211 -13.60 12.84 7.19
C LEU A 211 -14.29 12.57 8.54
N LYS A 212 -14.98 11.44 8.71
CA LYS A 212 -15.59 11.01 10.00
C LYS A 212 -14.63 11.15 11.19
N LYS A 213 -15.20 11.31 12.40
CA LYS A 213 -14.47 11.60 13.64
C LYS A 213 -13.50 10.47 13.99
N GLU A 214 -12.45 10.80 14.76
CA GLU A 214 -11.39 9.83 15.11
C GLU A 214 -11.91 8.63 15.94
N GLU A 215 -13.00 8.80 16.69
CA GLU A 215 -13.67 7.73 17.45
C GLU A 215 -14.34 6.72 16.50
N ASP A 216 -15.14 7.20 15.54
CA ASP A 216 -15.76 6.38 14.48
C ASP A 216 -14.72 5.64 13.62
N LYS A 217 -13.52 6.21 13.48
CA LYS A 217 -12.41 5.61 12.73
C LYS A 217 -11.71 4.49 13.50
N LYS A 218 -11.66 4.54 14.83
CA LYS A 218 -11.01 3.50 15.65
C LYS A 218 -11.85 2.23 15.72
N GLU A 219 -13.17 2.38 15.85
CA GLU A 219 -14.11 1.24 15.77
C GLU A 219 -14.05 0.61 14.37
N ALA A 220 -14.15 1.42 13.31
CA ALA A 220 -14.05 0.93 11.94
C ALA A 220 -12.69 0.28 11.60
N ILE A 221 -11.57 0.70 12.19
CA ILE A 221 -10.27 0.05 11.96
C ILE A 221 -10.22 -1.32 12.63
N ASN A 222 -10.76 -1.48 13.84
CA ASN A 222 -10.83 -2.79 14.48
C ASN A 222 -11.74 -3.73 13.67
N ASP A 223 -12.91 -3.26 13.24
CA ASP A 223 -13.85 -4.04 12.42
C ASP A 223 -13.26 -4.36 11.03
N VAL A 224 -12.46 -3.47 10.44
CA VAL A 224 -11.79 -3.69 9.14
C VAL A 224 -10.52 -4.54 9.27
N ILE A 225 -9.96 -4.73 10.47
CA ILE A 225 -8.83 -5.66 10.65
C ILE A 225 -9.32 -7.10 10.84
N TRP A 226 -10.53 -7.26 11.39
CA TRP A 226 -11.09 -8.59 11.72
C TRP A 226 -12.23 -9.04 10.79
N ASP A 227 -13.04 -8.14 10.23
CA ASP A 227 -14.34 -8.43 9.56
C ASP A 227 -14.45 -7.90 8.10
N GLN A 228 -13.34 -7.80 7.34
CA GLN A 228 -13.39 -7.28 5.94
C GLN A 228 -14.31 -8.07 4.99
N VAL A 229 -14.68 -9.27 5.40
CA VAL A 229 -15.54 -10.20 4.68
C VAL A 229 -17.03 -9.96 4.99
N GLU A 230 -17.38 -9.50 6.19
CA GLU A 230 -18.78 -9.26 6.57
C GLU A 230 -19.24 -7.82 6.25
N ASN A 231 -18.31 -6.86 6.23
CA ASN A 231 -18.59 -5.46 5.90
C ASN A 231 -18.41 -5.10 4.41
N ILE A 232 -18.70 -6.03 3.49
CA ILE A 232 -18.78 -5.73 2.05
C ILE A 232 -20.07 -4.97 1.69
N ASP A 233 -20.95 -4.78 2.69
CA ASP A 233 -21.88 -3.66 2.71
C ASP A 233 -21.09 -2.35 2.91
N GLN A 234 -20.37 -1.96 1.85
CA GLN A 234 -20.12 -0.55 1.58
C GLN A 234 -21.50 0.11 1.55
N LYS A 235 -21.98 0.59 2.71
CA LYS A 235 -23.04 1.59 2.83
C LYS A 235 -22.79 2.56 1.70
N GLU A 236 -23.72 2.59 0.74
CA GLU A 236 -23.70 3.36 -0.49
C GLU A 236 -22.80 4.57 -0.30
N ILE A 237 -21.70 4.64 -1.05
CA ILE A 237 -20.67 5.67 -0.95
C ILE A 237 -21.34 7.02 -1.20
N ILE A 238 -21.97 7.57 -0.17
CA ILE A 238 -22.89 8.70 -0.19
C ILE A 238 -24.10 8.50 -1.13
N ASP A 239 -25.25 8.09 -0.60
CA ASP A 239 -26.52 8.20 -1.34
C ASP A 239 -26.99 9.66 -1.39
N LEU A 240 -26.50 10.39 -2.41
CA LEU A 240 -26.81 11.79 -2.66
C LEU A 240 -28.22 12.00 -3.23
N ASP A 241 -28.82 10.96 -3.80
CA ASP A 241 -30.13 11.02 -4.46
C ASP A 241 -31.26 10.98 -3.43
N LYS A 242 -31.12 10.15 -2.38
CA LYS A 242 -32.06 10.11 -1.25
C LYS A 242 -32.31 11.48 -0.61
N GLU A 243 -31.31 12.35 -0.64
CA GLU A 243 -31.41 13.70 -0.07
C GLU A 243 -31.80 14.78 -1.12
N ASN A 244 -32.03 14.41 -2.39
CA ASN A 244 -32.25 15.31 -3.55
C ASN A 244 -31.14 16.38 -3.71
N ILE A 245 -29.90 16.02 -3.38
CA ILE A 245 -28.78 16.97 -3.33
C ILE A 245 -28.08 17.05 -4.69
N LEU A 246 -27.90 15.90 -5.32
CA LEU A 246 -27.29 15.73 -6.63
C LEU A 246 -27.96 14.56 -7.32
N ASP A 247 -28.34 14.76 -8.58
CA ASP A 247 -28.74 13.66 -9.47
C ASP A 247 -27.52 12.78 -9.74
N LEU A 248 -27.60 11.48 -9.42
CA LEU A 248 -26.51 10.52 -9.61
C LEU A 248 -26.09 10.34 -11.08
N GLU A 249 -26.97 10.65 -12.02
CA GLU A 249 -26.66 10.63 -13.45
C GLU A 249 -25.92 11.90 -13.90
N SER A 250 -25.78 12.92 -13.04
CA SER A 250 -25.00 14.12 -13.31
C SER A 250 -23.55 13.79 -13.62
N THR A 251 -23.02 14.39 -14.69
CA THR A 251 -21.61 14.26 -15.07
C THR A 251 -20.70 14.93 -14.05
N LEU A 252 -19.92 14.12 -13.33
CA LEU A 252 -18.94 14.56 -12.35
C LEU A 252 -17.65 15.03 -13.02
N PHE A 253 -17.18 14.26 -14.00
CA PHE A 253 -16.02 14.59 -14.84
C PHE A 253 -16.14 13.92 -16.20
N SER A 254 -15.34 14.37 -17.17
CA SER A 254 -15.12 13.66 -18.42
C SER A 254 -13.69 13.15 -18.49
N TYR A 255 -13.51 11.98 -19.07
CA TYR A 255 -12.21 11.34 -19.29
C TYR A 255 -12.07 10.97 -20.77
N ASN A 256 -11.07 11.56 -21.44
CA ASN A 256 -10.89 11.45 -22.89
C ASN A 256 -12.16 11.73 -23.70
N GLY A 257 -12.94 12.73 -23.28
CA GLY A 257 -14.20 13.12 -23.92
C GLY A 257 -15.40 12.22 -23.58
N ASN A 258 -15.22 11.15 -22.80
CA ASN A 258 -16.33 10.33 -22.31
C ASN A 258 -16.80 10.85 -20.96
N ASP A 259 -18.09 11.07 -20.80
CA ASP A 259 -18.66 11.54 -19.54
C ASP A 259 -18.69 10.42 -18.48
N TRP A 260 -18.42 10.81 -17.24
CA TRP A 260 -18.50 9.97 -16.06
C TRP A 260 -19.51 10.58 -15.09
N SER A 261 -20.64 9.92 -14.94
CA SER A 261 -21.64 10.25 -13.93
C SER A 261 -21.17 9.89 -12.53
N ILE A 262 -21.80 10.46 -11.51
CA ILE A 262 -21.56 10.11 -10.11
C ILE A 262 -21.82 8.62 -9.89
N LYS A 263 -22.95 8.11 -10.43
CA LYS A 263 -23.32 6.69 -10.36
C LYS A 263 -22.25 5.78 -10.94
N LYS A 264 -21.76 6.08 -12.14
CA LYS A 264 -20.72 5.29 -12.80
C LYS A 264 -19.44 5.25 -11.96
N LEU A 265 -19.05 6.38 -11.35
CA LEU A 265 -17.91 6.38 -10.44
C LEU A 265 -18.19 5.47 -9.23
N HIS A 266 -19.33 5.60 -8.57
CA HIS A 266 -19.70 4.79 -7.40
C HIS A 266 -19.71 3.29 -7.68
N GLU A 267 -20.24 2.86 -8.82
CA GLU A 267 -20.25 1.46 -9.24
C GLU A 267 -18.82 0.91 -9.36
N GLU A 268 -17.90 1.70 -9.92
CA GLU A 268 -16.49 1.30 -10.05
C GLU A 268 -15.77 1.25 -8.69
N LEU A 269 -16.08 2.18 -7.79
CA LEU A 269 -15.46 2.23 -6.45
C LEU A 269 -15.74 0.99 -5.59
N ARG A 270 -16.79 0.22 -5.90
CA ARG A 270 -17.08 -1.07 -5.24
C ARG A 270 -15.96 -2.10 -5.41
N SER A 271 -15.25 -2.06 -6.54
CA SER A 271 -14.08 -2.90 -6.81
C SER A 271 -12.75 -2.14 -6.73
N HIS A 272 -12.81 -0.81 -6.66
CA HIS A 272 -11.63 0.06 -6.68
C HIS A 272 -11.80 1.23 -5.72
N PRO A 273 -11.73 0.99 -4.40
CA PRO A 273 -11.82 2.07 -3.42
C PRO A 273 -10.82 3.19 -3.69
N LEU A 274 -11.23 4.44 -3.42
CA LEU A 274 -10.35 5.60 -3.57
C LEU A 274 -9.21 5.54 -2.55
N VAL A 275 -8.00 5.86 -3.02
CA VAL A 275 -6.82 6.00 -2.17
C VAL A 275 -6.39 7.46 -2.14
N PHE A 276 -6.38 8.05 -0.96
CA PHE A 276 -5.95 9.42 -0.75
C PHE A 276 -4.44 9.48 -0.49
N ARG A 277 -3.73 10.34 -1.23
CA ARG A 277 -2.28 10.56 -1.05
C ARG A 277 -1.94 11.07 0.36
N LYS A 278 -2.82 11.90 0.94
CA LYS A 278 -2.68 12.41 2.31
C LYS A 278 -3.63 11.69 3.26
N LYS A 279 -3.10 11.00 4.28
CA LYS A 279 -3.93 10.25 5.26
C LYS A 279 -4.71 11.14 6.23
N LYS A 280 -4.13 12.26 6.65
CA LYS A 280 -4.76 13.23 7.56
C LYS A 280 -4.96 14.54 6.83
N MET A 281 -6.20 14.96 6.59
CA MET A 281 -6.49 16.21 5.87
C MET A 281 -7.68 16.94 6.48
N GLY A 282 -7.68 18.27 6.40
CA GLY A 282 -8.83 19.09 6.80
C GLY A 282 -9.87 19.22 5.69
N LYS A 283 -11.08 19.70 6.05
CA LYS A 283 -12.18 19.93 5.09
C LYS A 283 -11.79 20.84 3.92
N SER A 284 -10.91 21.83 4.15
CA SER A 284 -10.44 22.75 3.11
C SER A 284 -9.50 22.09 2.08
N GLN A 285 -8.76 21.06 2.48
CA GLN A 285 -7.82 20.33 1.62
C GLN A 285 -8.50 19.18 0.87
N PHE A 286 -9.64 18.70 1.38
CA PHE A 286 -10.31 17.51 0.87
C PHE A 286 -10.68 17.58 -0.62
N PRO A 287 -11.28 18.66 -1.17
CA PRO A 287 -11.62 18.69 -2.60
C PRO A 287 -10.40 18.49 -3.51
N SER A 288 -9.26 19.07 -3.16
CA SER A 288 -8.00 18.88 -3.91
C SER A 288 -7.49 17.44 -3.81
N GLN A 289 -7.58 16.82 -2.64
CA GLN A 289 -7.17 15.42 -2.44
C GLN A 289 -8.12 14.44 -3.13
N LEU A 290 -9.43 14.70 -3.13
CA LEU A 290 -10.42 13.91 -3.86
C LEU A 290 -10.15 13.95 -5.36
N ARG A 291 -9.82 15.13 -5.91
CA ARG A 291 -9.45 15.29 -7.32
C ARG A 291 -8.22 14.42 -7.68
N LEU A 292 -7.22 14.40 -6.80
CA LEU A 292 -6.02 13.57 -6.99
C LEU A 292 -6.34 12.08 -6.87
N ALA A 293 -7.19 11.68 -5.92
CA ALA A 293 -7.61 10.29 -5.75
C ALA A 293 -8.39 9.77 -6.96
N ILE A 294 -9.27 10.58 -7.56
CA ILE A 294 -9.97 10.22 -8.81
C ILE A 294 -8.97 10.09 -9.97
N ALA A 295 -7.99 10.98 -10.07
CA ALA A 295 -6.95 10.86 -11.09
C ALA A 295 -6.09 9.59 -10.91
N ASP A 296 -5.73 9.25 -9.68
CA ASP A 296 -4.99 8.02 -9.36
C ASP A 296 -5.83 6.77 -9.65
N PHE A 297 -7.14 6.81 -9.38
CA PHE A 297 -8.09 5.75 -9.75
C PHE A 297 -8.11 5.51 -11.27
N ILE A 298 -8.26 6.57 -12.08
CA ILE A 298 -8.23 6.46 -13.54
C ILE A 298 -6.89 5.92 -14.03
N ARG A 299 -5.77 6.44 -13.51
CA ARG A 299 -4.44 5.92 -13.82
C ARG A 299 -4.32 4.43 -13.52
N ASN A 300 -4.80 3.98 -12.38
CA ASN A 300 -4.74 2.57 -12.02
C ASN A 300 -5.59 1.71 -12.96
N LYS A 301 -6.75 2.20 -13.42
CA LYS A 301 -7.56 1.50 -14.45
C LYS A 301 -6.79 1.34 -15.77
N GLU A 302 -6.05 2.36 -16.20
CA GLU A 302 -5.22 2.28 -17.41
C GLU A 302 -4.11 1.23 -17.26
N ILE A 303 -3.41 1.21 -16.13
CA ILE A 303 -2.39 0.19 -15.83
C ILE A 303 -3.02 -1.21 -15.80
N THR A 304 -4.21 -1.36 -15.21
CA THR A 304 -4.92 -2.64 -15.21
C THR A 304 -5.28 -3.08 -16.64
N SER A 305 -5.70 -2.17 -17.51
CA SER A 305 -6.00 -2.49 -18.91
C SER A 305 -4.79 -3.12 -19.60
N GLU A 306 -3.61 -2.52 -19.43
CA GLU A 306 -2.34 -3.08 -19.92
C GLU A 306 -2.06 -4.47 -19.34
N CYS A 307 -2.35 -4.69 -18.04
CA CYS A 307 -2.17 -6.01 -17.42
C CYS A 307 -3.07 -7.09 -18.04
N TYR A 308 -4.33 -6.75 -18.39
CA TYR A 308 -5.23 -7.67 -19.09
C TYR A 308 -4.74 -7.96 -20.52
N GLU A 309 -4.25 -6.95 -21.24
CA GLU A 309 -3.70 -7.13 -22.59
C GLU A 309 -2.46 -8.04 -22.59
N LEU A 310 -1.64 -7.96 -21.53
CA LEU A 310 -0.49 -8.83 -21.30
C LEU A 310 -0.85 -10.22 -20.78
N GLY A 311 -2.14 -10.51 -20.52
CA GLY A 311 -2.61 -11.80 -20.01
C GLY A 311 -2.17 -12.11 -18.58
N ILE A 312 -1.82 -11.09 -17.79
CA ILE A 312 -1.38 -11.26 -16.39
C ILE A 312 -2.51 -11.79 -15.52
N ASP A 313 -3.76 -11.57 -15.94
CA ASP A 313 -4.97 -12.01 -15.27
C ASP A 313 -5.12 -13.54 -15.19
N LYS A 314 -4.36 -14.28 -15.99
CA LYS A 314 -4.28 -15.76 -16.06
C LYS A 314 -3.01 -16.31 -15.43
N ASN A 315 -2.20 -15.46 -14.81
CA ASN A 315 -0.98 -15.92 -14.14
C ASN A 315 -1.35 -16.63 -12.83
N TRP A 316 -0.75 -17.78 -12.58
CA TRP A 316 -1.04 -18.60 -11.40
C TRP A 316 -0.83 -17.85 -10.07
N VAL A 317 0.08 -16.87 -10.01
CA VAL A 317 0.30 -16.05 -8.81
C VAL A 317 -0.92 -15.17 -8.52
N VAL A 318 -1.53 -14.61 -9.58
CA VAL A 318 -2.73 -13.77 -9.48
C VAL A 318 -3.93 -14.63 -9.11
N GLU A 319 -4.10 -15.77 -9.79
CA GLU A 319 -5.18 -16.73 -9.49
C GLU A 319 -5.09 -17.25 -8.05
N SER A 320 -3.90 -17.70 -7.63
CA SER A 320 -3.66 -18.17 -6.27
C SER A 320 -3.93 -17.09 -5.22
N ASN A 321 -3.59 -15.82 -5.50
CA ASN A 321 -3.95 -14.73 -4.59
C ASN A 321 -5.47 -14.59 -4.45
N VAL A 322 -6.21 -14.60 -5.55
CA VAL A 322 -7.68 -14.48 -5.54
C VAL A 322 -8.32 -15.65 -4.81
N GLU A 323 -7.87 -16.88 -5.09
CA GLU A 323 -8.39 -18.08 -4.43
C GLU A 323 -8.08 -18.09 -2.93
N MET A 324 -6.93 -17.59 -2.48
CA MET A 324 -6.64 -17.42 -1.06
C MET A 324 -7.68 -16.53 -0.34
N TRP A 325 -8.06 -15.41 -0.97
CA TRP A 325 -9.12 -14.54 -0.42
C TRP A 325 -10.50 -15.18 -0.49
N ARG A 326 -10.77 -15.96 -1.54
CA ARG A 326 -11.99 -16.74 -1.67
C ARG A 326 -12.13 -17.77 -0.56
N ASP A 327 -11.10 -18.57 -0.37
CA ASP A 327 -11.05 -19.64 0.64
C ASP A 327 -11.22 -19.09 2.04
N ALA A 328 -10.56 -17.97 2.36
CA ALA A 328 -10.70 -17.32 3.66
C ALA A 328 -12.15 -16.85 3.90
N PHE A 329 -12.76 -16.16 2.92
CA PHE A 329 -14.15 -15.69 3.01
C PHE A 329 -15.14 -16.84 3.20
N LEU A 330 -15.01 -17.90 2.39
CA LEU A 330 -15.89 -19.06 2.48
C LEU A 330 -15.75 -19.77 3.83
N SER A 331 -14.52 -19.91 4.32
CA SER A 331 -14.23 -20.56 5.60
C SER A 331 -14.82 -19.76 6.77
N GLN A 332 -14.67 -18.43 6.76
CA GLN A 332 -15.26 -17.55 7.78
C GLN A 332 -16.79 -17.62 7.78
N ASN A 333 -17.41 -17.53 6.60
CA ASN A 333 -18.87 -17.60 6.47
C ASN A 333 -19.45 -18.97 6.85
N TYR A 334 -18.69 -20.04 6.64
CA TYR A 334 -19.08 -21.38 7.09
C TYR A 334 -19.01 -21.50 8.60
N MET A 335 -17.99 -20.91 9.22
CA MET A 335 -17.89 -20.90 10.68
C MET A 335 -19.02 -20.13 11.36
N GLY A 336 -19.49 -19.06 10.70
CA GLY A 336 -20.52 -18.16 11.20
C GLY A 336 -20.06 -17.32 12.39
N ALA A 337 -20.70 -16.16 12.60
CA ALA A 337 -20.51 -15.32 13.77
C ALA A 337 -21.22 -15.91 15.01
N GLY A 338 -20.71 -17.03 15.51
CA GLY A 338 -21.19 -17.64 16.76
C GLY A 338 -20.40 -17.16 17.97
N ASN A 339 -21.09 -16.82 19.07
CA ASN A 339 -20.52 -16.52 20.40
C ASN A 339 -19.90 -17.76 21.10
N GLN A 340 -19.60 -18.81 20.35
CA GLN A 340 -19.02 -20.04 20.86
C GLN A 340 -17.56 -19.81 21.27
N SER A 341 -17.13 -20.48 22.33
CA SER A 341 -15.72 -20.52 22.69
C SER A 341 -14.90 -21.22 21.61
N GLU A 342 -13.59 -20.95 21.58
CA GLU A 342 -12.69 -21.59 20.61
C GLU A 342 -12.73 -23.13 20.73
N GLU A 343 -12.81 -23.66 21.95
CA GLU A 343 -12.93 -25.10 22.22
C GLU A 343 -14.24 -25.69 21.66
N GLU A 344 -15.36 -24.98 21.77
CA GLU A 344 -16.64 -25.40 21.18
C GLU A 344 -16.58 -25.42 19.65
N LYS A 345 -15.90 -24.43 19.05
CA LYS A 345 -15.70 -24.38 17.59
C LYS A 345 -14.82 -25.55 17.14
N LEU A 346 -13.69 -25.79 17.78
CA LEU A 346 -12.79 -26.90 17.44
C LEU A 346 -13.49 -28.26 17.56
N ASN A 347 -14.27 -28.48 18.62
CA ASN A 347 -15.05 -29.72 18.78
C ASN A 347 -16.08 -29.94 17.65
N LEU A 348 -16.62 -28.87 17.07
CA LEU A 348 -17.54 -28.93 15.94
C LEU A 348 -16.81 -29.19 14.62
N TYR A 349 -15.69 -28.52 14.38
CA TYR A 349 -15.01 -28.52 13.07
C TYR A 349 -13.96 -29.62 12.90
N ASN A 350 -13.30 -30.09 13.96
CA ASN A 350 -12.30 -31.16 13.87
C ASN A 350 -12.82 -32.41 13.13
N PRO A 351 -13.99 -32.99 13.47
CA PRO A 351 -14.50 -34.16 12.76
C PRO A 351 -14.78 -33.90 11.28
N ILE A 352 -15.14 -32.66 10.93
CA ILE A 352 -15.37 -32.25 9.54
C ILE A 352 -14.03 -32.21 8.82
N VAL A 353 -13.02 -31.54 9.39
CA VAL A 353 -11.67 -31.46 8.81
C VAL A 353 -11.05 -32.84 8.63
N ASP A 354 -11.11 -33.72 9.62
CA ASP A 354 -10.60 -35.10 9.54
C ASP A 354 -11.23 -35.89 8.38
N SER A 355 -12.55 -35.75 8.23
CA SER A 355 -13.30 -36.39 7.14
C SER A 355 -12.85 -35.87 5.78
N LEU A 356 -12.67 -34.55 5.64
CA LEU A 356 -12.21 -33.93 4.40
C LEU A 356 -10.77 -34.33 4.07
N GLN A 357 -9.87 -34.32 5.05
CA GLN A 357 -8.49 -34.79 4.87
C GLN A 357 -8.46 -36.21 4.32
N SER A 358 -9.31 -37.11 4.85
CA SER A 358 -9.44 -38.48 4.35
C SER A 358 -9.95 -38.54 2.91
N ILE A 359 -11.00 -37.78 2.58
CA ILE A 359 -11.61 -37.75 1.24
C ILE A 359 -10.61 -37.24 0.19
N TYR A 360 -9.89 -36.16 0.51
CA TYR A 360 -9.01 -35.47 -0.44
C TYR A 360 -7.54 -35.92 -0.35
N SER A 361 -7.20 -36.86 0.54
CA SER A 361 -5.81 -37.26 0.80
C SER A 361 -5.04 -37.63 -0.47
N SER A 362 -5.67 -38.33 -1.42
CA SER A 362 -5.00 -38.74 -2.67
C SER A 362 -4.72 -37.59 -3.66
N GLU A 363 -5.38 -36.44 -3.49
CA GLU A 363 -5.24 -35.27 -4.36
C GLU A 363 -4.22 -34.26 -3.82
N ILE A 364 -3.86 -34.36 -2.54
CA ILE A 364 -2.95 -33.43 -1.86
C ILE A 364 -1.52 -33.91 -2.06
N LYS A 365 -0.69 -33.07 -2.68
CA LYS A 365 0.75 -33.29 -2.84
C LYS A 365 1.54 -32.30 -1.99
N ILE A 366 2.47 -32.80 -1.20
CA ILE A 366 3.21 -31.99 -0.23
C ILE A 366 4.70 -32.02 -0.53
N ASN A 367 5.29 -30.84 -0.69
CA ASN A 367 6.75 -30.69 -0.73
C ASN A 367 7.31 -30.70 0.69
N ILE A 368 7.64 -31.88 1.21
CA ILE A 368 8.15 -32.04 2.59
C ILE A 368 9.46 -31.29 2.79
N ASP A 369 10.37 -31.31 1.81
CA ASP A 369 11.62 -30.54 1.90
C ASP A 369 11.34 -29.04 2.07
N ALA A 370 10.41 -28.48 1.29
CA ALA A 370 10.05 -27.07 1.43
C ALA A 370 9.41 -26.78 2.78
N PHE A 371 8.54 -27.67 3.26
CA PHE A 371 7.86 -27.53 4.55
C PHE A 371 8.83 -27.53 5.73
N GLU A 372 9.76 -28.48 5.79
CA GLU A 372 10.74 -28.61 6.88
C GLU A 372 11.78 -27.47 6.89
N ASN A 373 11.96 -26.77 5.77
CA ASN A 373 12.82 -25.60 5.68
C ASN A 373 12.12 -24.28 6.10
N ILE A 374 10.83 -24.33 6.48
CA ILE A 374 10.11 -23.15 6.95
C ILE A 374 10.55 -22.83 8.39
N GLU A 375 11.21 -21.69 8.57
CA GLU A 375 11.48 -21.12 9.88
C GLU A 375 10.36 -20.14 10.26
N LEU A 376 9.58 -20.49 11.28
CA LEU A 376 8.54 -19.61 11.80
C LEU A 376 9.13 -18.60 12.79
N SER A 377 8.78 -17.34 12.59
CA SER A 377 9.00 -16.29 13.59
C SER A 377 8.02 -16.47 14.74
N SER A 378 8.47 -16.23 15.97
CA SER A 378 7.60 -16.14 17.16
C SER A 378 6.75 -14.87 17.21
N THR A 379 6.84 -14.01 16.17
CA THR A 379 6.09 -12.75 16.09
C THR A 379 4.96 -12.92 15.09
N ASP A 380 3.73 -12.81 15.58
CA ASP A 380 2.56 -12.71 14.72
C ASP A 380 2.70 -11.49 13.81
N MET A 381 2.67 -11.73 12.50
CA MET A 381 2.91 -10.69 11.51
C MET A 381 1.63 -10.37 10.75
N MET A 382 1.11 -9.17 10.97
CA MET A 382 0.13 -8.56 10.08
C MET A 382 0.84 -7.71 9.04
N VAL A 383 0.76 -8.11 7.76
CA VAL A 383 1.39 -7.38 6.67
C VAL A 383 0.38 -6.44 6.01
N THR A 384 0.69 -5.15 6.04
CA THR A 384 -0.09 -4.13 5.34
C THR A 384 0.77 -3.35 4.35
N GLN A 385 0.19 -3.04 3.19
CA GLN A 385 0.75 -2.18 2.17
C GLN A 385 0.00 -0.84 2.18
N SER A 386 0.72 0.26 2.38
CA SER A 386 0.13 1.59 2.31
C SER A 386 -0.02 2.07 0.86
N GLY A 387 -1.03 2.90 0.59
CA GLY A 387 -1.14 3.58 -0.71
C GLY A 387 -1.80 2.74 -1.81
N VAL A 388 -2.44 1.62 -1.45
CA VAL A 388 -3.20 0.76 -2.37
C VAL A 388 -4.65 0.61 -1.89
N PRO A 389 -5.62 0.30 -2.79
CA PRO A 389 -7.03 0.17 -2.42
C PRO A 389 -7.29 -0.92 -1.38
N TYR A 390 -6.58 -2.05 -1.47
CA TYR A 390 -6.70 -3.18 -0.54
C TYR A 390 -5.39 -3.38 0.23
N PRO A 391 -5.22 -2.75 1.40
CA PRO A 391 -3.93 -2.67 2.09
C PRO A 391 -3.51 -3.96 2.81
N ILE A 392 -4.44 -4.83 3.22
CA ILE A 392 -4.09 -6.09 3.88
C ILE A 392 -3.58 -7.06 2.82
N MET A 393 -2.39 -7.64 3.01
CA MET A 393 -1.78 -8.51 1.99
C MET A 393 -2.35 -9.93 2.01
N VAL A 394 -2.59 -10.47 3.19
CA VAL A 394 -3.05 -11.85 3.44
C VAL A 394 -4.30 -11.81 4.33
N PRO A 395 -5.37 -12.56 4.01
CA PRO A 395 -6.55 -12.61 4.85
C PRO A 395 -6.26 -13.33 6.17
N SER A 396 -7.02 -12.99 7.20
CA SER A 396 -7.05 -13.76 8.45
C SER A 396 -7.81 -15.07 8.22
N PHE A 397 -7.11 -16.19 8.15
CA PHE A 397 -7.75 -17.49 8.09
C PHE A 397 -8.31 -17.89 9.47
N PRO A 398 -9.54 -18.42 9.55
CA PRO A 398 -10.04 -18.97 10.80
C PRO A 398 -9.27 -20.25 11.17
N ILE A 399 -9.08 -20.48 12.47
CA ILE A 399 -8.51 -21.73 12.98
C ILE A 399 -9.60 -22.81 12.89
N LEU A 400 -9.50 -23.69 11.88
CA LEU A 400 -10.47 -24.75 11.60
C LEU A 400 -10.20 -26.04 12.39
N THR A 401 -8.96 -26.25 12.81
CA THR A 401 -8.52 -27.45 13.53
C THR A 401 -7.31 -27.17 14.41
N ASP A 402 -7.14 -27.96 15.46
CA ASP A 402 -5.94 -28.02 16.29
C ASP A 402 -5.06 -29.24 15.98
N ASP A 403 -5.38 -30.01 14.92
CA ASP A 403 -4.52 -31.11 14.48
C ASP A 403 -3.18 -30.56 13.96
N SER A 404 -2.11 -31.14 14.49
CA SER A 404 -0.72 -30.80 14.21
C SER A 404 -0.01 -31.91 13.43
N LYS A 405 -0.68 -33.03 13.15
CA LYS A 405 -0.09 -34.17 12.46
C LYS A 405 -0.28 -34.04 10.95
N LEU A 406 0.81 -34.16 10.22
CA LEU A 406 0.77 -34.32 8.77
C LEU A 406 0.62 -35.80 8.40
N ASN A 407 -0.58 -36.35 8.60
CA ASN A 407 -0.94 -37.75 8.36
C ASN A 407 -1.87 -37.96 7.15
N TYR A 408 -2.05 -36.94 6.33
CA TYR A 408 -2.83 -36.92 5.10
C TYR A 408 -2.00 -36.36 3.95
N GLY A 409 -2.44 -36.61 2.72
CA GLY A 409 -1.67 -36.23 1.52
C GLY A 409 -0.58 -37.24 1.16
N GLU A 410 0.04 -37.01 0.00
CA GLU A 410 1.17 -37.79 -0.49
C GLU A 410 2.38 -36.87 -0.69
N GLU A 411 3.59 -37.41 -0.45
CA GLU A 411 4.83 -36.68 -0.75
C GLU A 411 4.88 -36.35 -2.25
N MET A 412 5.23 -35.11 -2.56
CA MET A 412 5.38 -34.67 -3.93
C MET A 412 6.66 -35.27 -4.52
N GLU A 413 6.54 -36.10 -5.55
CA GLU A 413 7.70 -36.69 -6.21
C GLU A 413 8.66 -35.60 -6.70
N LYS A 414 9.95 -35.73 -6.37
CA LYS A 414 10.98 -34.83 -6.86
C LYS A 414 11.06 -34.96 -8.38
N ILE A 415 10.62 -33.93 -9.09
CA ILE A 415 10.90 -33.81 -10.52
C ILE A 415 12.41 -33.61 -10.65
N ASN A 416 13.14 -34.69 -10.96
CA ASN A 416 14.53 -34.60 -11.38
C ASN A 416 14.58 -33.73 -12.64
N ARG A 417 15.00 -32.47 -12.49
CA ARG A 417 15.29 -31.57 -13.60
C ARG A 417 16.71 -31.78 -14.11
#